data_AF-A0A7S2R204-F1
#
_entry.id   AF-A0A7S2R204-F1
#
_cell.length_a   1.000
_cell.length_b   1.000
_cell.length_c   1.000
_cell.angle_alpha   90.00
_cell.angle_beta   90.00
_cell.angle_gamma   90.00
#
_symmetry.space_group_name_H-M   'P 1'
#
loop_
_entity.id
_entity.type
_entity.pdbx_description
1 polymer ?
#
loop_
_entity_poly.entity_id
_entity_poly.type
_entity_poly.pdbx_seq_one_letter_code
_entity_poly.pdbx_strand_id
1 'polypeptide(L)'
;NATIVMPQNAPQIKKNAVDGFGGEIILVENTNEAREEMADQIVRERDNAFFVHPSEDRRVIAGQGTVCLEMVSQVKAMISEDACFSRQSLQSSNNLDAVI
;
A
#
# COMPACT_ATOMS: atom_id res chain seq x y z
N ASN A 1 -7.72 -14.72 12.59
CA ASN A 1 -6.27 -14.61 12.81
C ASN A 1 -5.59 -14.61 11.44
N ALA A 2 -4.56 -13.78 11.22
CA ALA A 2 -3.83 -13.69 9.96
C ALA A 2 -2.38 -14.14 10.17
N THR A 3 -1.82 -14.84 9.19
CA THR A 3 -0.44 -15.35 9.25
C THR A 3 0.40 -14.60 8.24
N ILE A 4 1.53 -14.06 8.70
CA ILE A 4 2.44 -13.25 7.92
C ILE A 4 3.76 -14.00 7.80
N VAL A 5 4.07 -14.41 6.56
CA VAL A 5 5.37 -14.99 6.21
C VAL A 5 6.32 -13.84 5.90
N MET A 6 7.41 -13.75 6.64
CA MET A 6 8.39 -12.67 6.45
C MET A 6 9.83 -13.20 6.57
N PRO A 7 10.82 -12.56 5.94
CA PRO A 7 12.19 -13.03 6.02
C PRO A 7 12.77 -12.84 7.42
N GLN A 8 13.71 -13.70 7.81
CA GLN A 8 14.37 -13.63 9.13
C GLN A 8 15.03 -12.27 9.41
N ASN A 9 15.59 -11.63 8.39
CA ASN A 9 16.23 -10.32 8.49
C ASN A 9 15.25 -9.14 8.42
N ALA A 10 13.94 -9.37 8.46
CA ALA A 10 12.95 -8.30 8.49
C ALA A 10 13.20 -7.36 9.70
N PRO A 11 13.12 -6.03 9.52
CA PRO A 11 13.31 -5.07 10.59
C PRO A 11 12.39 -5.36 11.80
N GLN A 12 12.93 -5.25 13.02
CA GLN A 12 12.18 -5.58 14.24
C GLN A 12 10.88 -4.77 14.38
N ILE A 13 10.88 -3.52 13.92
CA ILE A 13 9.67 -2.69 13.93
C ILE A 13 8.51 -3.31 13.14
N LYS A 14 8.80 -4.02 12.04
CA LYS A 14 7.77 -4.70 11.23
C LYS A 14 7.27 -5.97 11.91
N LYS A 15 8.17 -6.71 12.59
CA LYS A 15 7.78 -7.87 13.41
C LYS A 15 6.86 -7.46 14.56
N ASN A 16 7.25 -6.42 15.29
CA ASN A 16 6.47 -5.88 16.40
C ASN A 16 5.10 -5.36 15.96
N ALA A 17 5.01 -4.76 14.77
CA ALA A 17 3.74 -4.31 14.23
C ALA A 17 2.77 -5.49 14.01
N VAL A 18 3.24 -6.59 13.41
CA VAL A 18 2.40 -7.77 13.18
C VAL A 18 1.93 -8.40 14.49
N ASP A 19 2.84 -8.53 15.46
CA ASP A 19 2.50 -9.02 16.80
C ASP A 19 1.47 -8.10 17.50
N GLY A 20 1.64 -6.78 17.38
CA GLY A 20 0.70 -5.80 17.91
C GLY A 20 -0.70 -5.83 17.27
N PHE A 21 -0.81 -6.29 16.02
CA PHE A 21 -2.09 -6.54 15.35
C PHE A 21 -2.68 -7.93 15.65
N GLY A 22 -2.00 -8.74 16.48
CA GLY A 22 -2.40 -10.11 16.80
C GLY A 22 -2.20 -11.10 15.66
N GLY A 23 -1.30 -10.80 14.71
CA GLY A 23 -0.96 -11.68 13.61
C GLY A 23 0.10 -12.70 14.00
N GLU A 24 0.00 -13.91 13.44
CA GLU A 24 1.00 -14.96 13.58
C GLU A 24 2.17 -14.70 12.63
N ILE A 25 3.41 -14.76 13.12
CA ILE A 25 4.61 -14.53 12.31
C ILE A 25 5.31 -15.87 12.03
N ILE A 26 5.58 -16.14 10.75
CA ILE A 26 6.43 -17.25 10.32
C ILE A 26 7.67 -16.67 9.62
N LEU A 27 8.84 -17.00 10.15
CA LEU A 27 10.12 -16.51 9.64
C LEU A 27 10.75 -17.51 8.68
N VAL A 28 11.06 -17.06 7.47
CA VAL A 28 11.70 -17.87 6.41
C VAL A 28 13.02 -17.26 5.96
N GLU A 29 13.77 -17.97 5.13
CA GLU A 29 14.96 -17.42 4.48
C GLU A 29 14.61 -16.17 3.64
N ASN A 30 15.58 -15.30 3.42
CA ASN A 30 15.36 -14.06 2.66
C ASN A 30 15.39 -14.27 1.14
N THR A 31 14.56 -15.19 0.66
CA THR A 31 14.34 -15.48 -0.76
C THR A 31 12.85 -15.35 -1.07
N ASN A 32 12.50 -15.12 -2.35
CA ASN A 32 11.08 -15.05 -2.74
C ASN A 32 10.48 -16.46 -2.70
N GLU A 33 11.25 -17.43 -3.16
CA GLU A 33 10.91 -18.84 -3.24
C GLU A 33 10.51 -19.38 -1.86
N ALA A 34 11.31 -19.13 -0.82
CA ALA A 34 10.99 -19.60 0.54
C ALA A 34 9.71 -18.97 1.11
N ARG A 35 9.37 -17.74 0.70
CA ARG A 35 8.11 -17.09 1.12
C ARG A 35 6.91 -17.69 0.40
N GLU A 36 7.02 -17.92 -0.89
CA GLU A 36 5.97 -18.51 -1.72
C GLU A 36 5.71 -19.96 -1.34
N GLU A 37 6.74 -20.77 -1.17
CA GLU A 37 6.63 -22.18 -0.75
C GLU A 37 5.96 -22.30 0.62
N MET A 38 6.35 -21.47 1.59
CA MET A 38 5.74 -21.46 2.91
C MET A 38 4.28 -20.99 2.86
N ALA A 39 3.98 -19.95 2.07
CA ALA A 39 2.60 -19.48 1.90
C ALA A 39 1.71 -20.55 1.27
N ASP A 40 2.20 -21.22 0.22
CA ASP A 40 1.50 -22.33 -0.44
C ASP A 40 1.28 -23.51 0.51
N GLN A 41 2.28 -23.84 1.33
CA GLN A 41 2.15 -24.88 2.36
C GLN A 41 1.03 -24.54 3.34
N ILE A 42 1.02 -23.32 3.88
CA ILE A 42 0.00 -22.86 4.82
C ILE A 42 -1.41 -22.93 4.22
N VAL A 43 -1.56 -22.52 2.95
CA VAL A 43 -2.85 -22.57 2.26
C VAL A 43 -3.34 -24.01 2.06
N ARG A 44 -2.43 -24.96 1.81
CA ARG A 44 -2.79 -26.38 1.66
C ARG A 44 -3.15 -27.04 2.99
N GLU A 45 -2.47 -26.66 4.07
CA GLU A 45 -2.63 -27.29 5.38
C GLU A 45 -3.78 -26.73 6.22
N ARG A 46 -4.18 -25.47 5.98
CA ARG A 46 -5.21 -24.79 6.78
C ARG A 46 -6.53 -24.70 6.03
N ASP A 47 -7.60 -25.15 6.67
CA ASP A 47 -8.95 -24.95 6.18
C ASP A 47 -9.27 -23.44 6.08
N ASN A 48 -9.76 -22.99 4.92
CA ASN A 48 -10.13 -21.60 4.63
C ASN A 48 -8.98 -20.57 4.70
N ALA A 49 -7.74 -20.98 4.46
CA ALA A 49 -6.64 -20.04 4.22
C ALA A 49 -6.64 -19.56 2.77
N PHE A 50 -6.40 -18.26 2.57
CA PHE A 50 -6.28 -17.65 1.25
C PHE A 50 -4.98 -16.88 1.17
N PHE A 51 -4.18 -17.17 0.15
CA PHE A 51 -2.99 -16.38 -0.11
C PHE A 51 -3.39 -15.01 -0.67
N VAL A 52 -2.86 -13.96 -0.06
CA VAL A 52 -2.99 -12.58 -0.54
C VAL A 52 -1.60 -12.12 -0.95
N HIS A 53 -1.39 -12.01 -2.26
CA HIS A 53 -0.10 -11.57 -2.78
C HIS A 53 0.13 -10.08 -2.43
N PRO A 54 1.31 -9.69 -1.91
CA PRO A 54 1.55 -8.34 -1.41
C PRO A 54 1.56 -7.22 -2.47
N SER A 55 1.79 -7.54 -3.74
CA SER A 55 1.82 -6.54 -4.84
C SER A 55 1.03 -6.94 -6.10
N GLU A 56 1.08 -8.21 -6.52
CA GLU A 56 0.42 -8.70 -7.76
C GLU A 56 -1.08 -9.06 -7.62
N ASP A 57 -1.71 -8.90 -6.46
CA ASP A 57 -3.16 -9.05 -6.33
C ASP A 57 -3.88 -7.79 -6.85
N ARG A 58 -4.80 -7.95 -7.81
CA ARG A 58 -5.57 -6.84 -8.39
C ARG A 58 -6.30 -5.98 -7.35
N ARG A 59 -6.75 -6.58 -6.24
CA ARG A 59 -7.43 -5.87 -5.14
C ARG A 59 -6.44 -5.03 -4.35
N VAL A 60 -5.22 -5.54 -4.15
CA VAL A 60 -4.13 -4.79 -3.51
C VAL A 60 -3.72 -3.62 -4.39
N ILE A 61 -3.52 -3.84 -5.68
CA ILE A 61 -3.19 -2.78 -6.65
C ILE A 61 -4.28 -1.69 -6.65
N ALA A 62 -5.56 -2.09 -6.74
CA ALA A 62 -6.68 -1.15 -6.72
C ALA A 62 -6.75 -0.36 -5.40
N GLY A 63 -6.52 -1.02 -4.26
CA GLY A 63 -6.47 -0.38 -2.94
C GLY A 63 -5.35 0.66 -2.83
N GLN A 64 -4.13 0.32 -3.28
CA GLN A 64 -3.01 1.26 -3.26
C GLN A 64 -3.24 2.46 -4.19
N GLY A 65 -3.98 2.30 -5.28
CA GLY A 65 -4.33 3.39 -6.19
C GLY A 65 -5.22 4.48 -5.59
N THR A 66 -5.85 4.23 -4.45
CA THR A 66 -6.71 5.22 -3.76
C THR A 66 -5.97 6.50 -3.38
N VAL A 67 -4.67 6.40 -3.06
CA VAL A 67 -3.82 7.57 -2.77
C VAL A 67 -3.80 8.56 -3.93
N CYS A 68 -3.82 8.08 -5.19
CA CYS A 68 -3.85 8.95 -6.37
C CYS A 68 -5.18 9.69 -6.48
N LEU A 69 -6.29 9.00 -6.19
CA LEU A 69 -7.62 9.62 -6.17
C LEU A 69 -7.71 10.72 -5.10
N GLU A 70 -7.16 10.44 -3.92
CA GLU A 70 -7.08 11.42 -2.82
C GLU A 70 -6.22 12.62 -3.19
N MET A 71 -5.02 12.39 -3.75
CA MET A 71 -4.13 13.46 -4.21
C MET A 71 -4.79 14.35 -5.26
N VAL A 72 -5.39 13.75 -6.31
CA VAL A 72 -6.07 14.52 -7.36
C VAL A 72 -7.25 15.31 -6.79
N SER A 73 -8.00 14.74 -5.85
CA SER A 73 -9.10 15.42 -5.18
C SER A 73 -8.59 16.63 -4.36
N GLN A 74 -7.54 16.43 -3.56
CA GLN A 74 -6.94 17.48 -2.74
C GLN A 74 -6.35 18.60 -3.59
N VAL A 75 -5.61 18.27 -4.66
CA VAL A 75 -5.06 19.28 -5.59
C VAL A 75 -6.18 20.07 -6.26
N LYS A 76 -7.26 19.42 -6.71
CA LYS A 76 -8.42 20.13 -7.27
C LYS A 76 -9.08 21.06 -6.25
N ALA A 77 -9.23 20.61 -5.01
CA ALA A 77 -9.77 21.43 -3.94
C ALA A 77 -8.88 22.67 -3.69
N MET A 78 -7.57 22.48 -3.58
CA MET A 78 -6.61 23.57 -3.41
C MET A 78 -6.65 24.56 -4.57
N ILE A 79 -6.66 24.08 -5.82
CA ILE A 79 -6.76 24.96 -7.00
C ILE A 79 -8.11 25.70 -7.03
N SER A 80 -9.20 25.07 -6.57
CA SER A 80 -10.51 25.72 -6.51
C SER A 80 -10.61 26.78 -5.41
N GLU A 81 -9.90 26.59 -4.29
CA GLU A 81 -9.75 27.59 -3.23
C GLU A 81 -8.84 28.73 -3.69
N ASP A 82 -7.76 28.42 -4.40
CA ASP A 82 -6.91 29.41 -5.07
C ASP A 82 -7.66 30.14 -6.19
N ALA A 83 -8.67 29.56 -6.85
CA ALA A 83 -9.55 30.27 -7.77
C ALA A 83 -10.47 31.28 -7.04
N CYS A 84 -10.84 31.01 -5.79
CA CYS A 84 -11.53 31.96 -4.94
C CYS A 84 -10.59 33.08 -4.44
N PHE A 85 -9.34 32.73 -4.10
CA PHE A 85 -8.32 33.70 -3.69
C PHE A 85 -7.83 34.56 -4.87
N SER A 86 -7.70 33.96 -6.05
CA SER A 86 -7.20 34.60 -7.26
C SER A 86 -8.28 35.36 -8.05
N ARG A 87 -9.56 35.28 -7.70
CA ARG A 87 -10.53 36.33 -8.10
C ARG A 87 -10.20 37.70 -7.50
N GLN A 88 -9.36 37.79 -6.48
CA GLN A 88 -8.78 39.06 -6.04
C GLN A 88 -7.46 39.40 -6.75
N SER A 89 -6.79 38.46 -7.43
CA SER A 89 -5.42 38.67 -7.95
C SER A 89 -5.12 38.22 -9.39
N LEU A 90 -6.07 37.67 -10.15
CA LEU A 90 -5.93 37.35 -11.58
C LEU A 90 -5.98 38.62 -12.44
N GLN A 91 -4.90 39.38 -12.39
CA GLN A 91 -4.21 39.78 -13.61
C GLN A 91 -2.90 38.98 -13.67
N SER A 92 -2.60 38.40 -14.84
CA SER A 92 -1.31 37.84 -15.25
C SER A 92 -1.04 36.33 -15.02
N SER A 93 -1.38 35.59 -16.09
CA SER A 93 -0.51 34.65 -16.81
C SER A 93 -0.51 33.16 -16.41
N ASN A 94 -1.24 32.40 -17.24
CA ASN A 94 -1.20 30.94 -17.39
C ASN A 94 0.15 30.47 -17.94
N ASN A 95 0.72 29.39 -17.38
CA ASN A 95 1.03 28.12 -18.09
C ASN A 95 1.88 27.21 -17.16
N LEU A 96 1.35 26.06 -16.72
CA LEU A 96 2.16 25.03 -16.06
C LEU A 96 1.70 23.65 -16.55
N ASP A 97 2.55 23.01 -17.35
CA ASP A 97 2.48 21.60 -17.71
C ASP A 97 3.12 20.76 -16.57
N ALA A 98 2.39 19.78 -16.04
CA ALA A 98 2.92 18.78 -15.13
C ALA A 98 3.30 17.53 -15.92
N VAL A 99 4.56 17.12 -15.84
CA VAL A 99 5.11 15.86 -16.40
C VAL A 99 5.32 14.88 -15.24
N ILE A 100 4.84 13.64 -15.39
CA ILE A 100 4.97 12.54 -14.41
C ILE A 100 6.38 11.96 -14.47
#